data_AF-A0A6P5EPD8-F1
#
_entry.id   AF-A0A6P5EPD8-F1
#
_cell.length_a   1.000
_cell.length_b   1.000
_cell.length_c   1.000
_cell.angle_alpha   90.00
_cell.angle_beta   90.00
_cell.angle_gamma   90.00
#
_symmetry.space_group_name_H-M   'P 1'
#
loop_
_entity.id
_entity.type
_entity.pdbx_description
1 polymer ?
#
loop_
_entity_poly.entity_id
_entity_poly.type
_entity_poly.pdbx_seq_one_letter_code
_entity_poly.pdbx_strand_id
1 'polypeptide(L)'
;MYATKPLSIFKAFPETAFQPPPEGPSSGYLVHKDEVSDGGDSACCWGLCEGTRVRDLPFPQNRILTVRYSEQQGENSSHYSAVVFFIPVLDKPLSSNHYYVVVGKGKDKGKIYTCSKEEDMSTWCFCQCINDVKPSPFDHRNIYQQMEIVPKKGKFTAKSAAPDGFAPWLFRKKYWRVYAAQPENYSLSDALGLDIALRSRPLKLDFPITVEDTPKSAIGKWYCPFFFVKENRSFKEQMSNAMFYEISLEQIWEQIYAKGNFYGDCANVVEVNTSVQSKRVTVNGEVAVEAADVDGFVWFANVVSRRESFGLSLAVWNRMRLEQSREGWVDAGEERVERVEEFGGGLNGWKRFGCYVFVERYVFKRMDGILAFTFDFLHNRKVRTKWE
;
A
#
# COMPACT_ATOMS: atom_id res chain seq x y z
N MET A 1 -4.16 -0.81 2.69
CA MET A 1 -2.79 -0.28 2.93
C MET A 1 -2.16 -1.05 4.06
N TYR A 2 -0.83 -1.15 4.12
CA TYR A 2 -0.17 -1.97 5.12
C TYR A 2 0.78 -1.16 5.99
N ALA A 3 0.58 -1.23 7.31
CA ALA A 3 1.62 -0.87 8.27
C ALA A 3 2.65 -2.01 8.36
N THR A 4 3.85 -1.74 8.87
CA THR A 4 4.88 -2.76 9.07
C THR A 4 5.15 -3.02 10.54
N LYS A 5 5.56 -4.26 10.85
CA LYS A 5 6.09 -4.65 12.16
C LYS A 5 7.31 -5.55 11.97
N PRO A 6 8.37 -5.39 12.78
CA PRO A 6 9.52 -6.29 12.75
C PRO A 6 9.16 -7.69 13.24
N LEU A 7 9.80 -8.72 12.68
CA LEU A 7 9.56 -10.12 13.02
C LEU A 7 9.95 -10.45 14.47
N SER A 8 10.99 -9.80 14.99
CA SER A 8 11.43 -9.95 16.38
C SER A 8 10.32 -9.67 17.40
N ILE A 9 9.44 -8.71 17.15
CA ILE A 9 8.32 -8.39 18.04
C ILE A 9 7.36 -9.58 18.14
N PHE A 10 7.06 -10.28 17.04
CA PHE A 10 6.17 -11.45 17.09
C PHE A 10 6.83 -12.66 17.75
N LYS A 11 8.16 -12.77 17.68
CA LYS A 11 8.92 -13.80 18.41
C LYS A 11 8.91 -13.53 19.92
N ALA A 12 9.02 -12.27 20.33
CA ALA A 12 9.00 -11.87 21.74
C ALA A 12 7.57 -11.87 22.34
N PHE A 13 6.59 -11.43 21.56
CA PHE A 13 5.21 -11.19 21.98
C PHE A 13 4.22 -11.79 20.97
N PRO A 14 3.99 -13.12 20.98
CA PRO A 14 3.14 -13.80 20.01
C PRO A 14 1.69 -13.26 19.94
N GLU A 15 1.17 -12.73 21.04
CA GLU A 15 -0.12 -12.06 21.14
C GLU A 15 -0.28 -10.88 20.18
N THR A 16 0.84 -10.25 19.78
CA THR A 16 0.86 -9.16 18.80
C THR A 16 0.26 -9.59 17.45
N ALA A 17 0.35 -10.89 17.10
CA ALA A 17 -0.23 -11.41 15.87
C ALA A 17 -1.76 -11.40 15.86
N PHE A 18 -2.40 -11.38 17.03
CA PHE A 18 -3.86 -11.33 17.17
C PHE A 18 -4.42 -9.92 17.08
N GLN A 19 -3.57 -8.90 17.18
CA GLN A 19 -4.00 -7.52 17.05
C GLN A 19 -4.60 -7.29 15.65
N PRO A 20 -5.78 -6.65 15.55
CA PRO A 20 -6.33 -6.31 14.26
C PRO A 20 -5.39 -5.34 13.52
N PRO A 21 -5.42 -5.33 12.18
CA PRO A 21 -4.74 -4.31 11.38
C PRO A 21 -5.03 -2.88 11.89
N PRO A 22 -4.06 -1.96 11.78
CA PRO A 22 -4.24 -0.61 12.29
C PRO A 22 -5.19 0.16 11.37
N GLU A 23 -6.05 1.00 11.96
CA GLU A 23 -6.97 1.93 11.28
C GLU A 23 -7.90 1.30 10.23
N GLY A 24 -9.21 1.29 10.49
CA GLY A 24 -10.26 1.18 9.45
C GLY A 24 -10.24 -0.05 8.51
N PRO A 25 -11.21 -0.13 7.58
CA PRO A 25 -11.27 -1.19 6.57
C PRO A 25 -10.14 -1.13 5.53
N SER A 26 -9.94 -2.24 4.82
CA SER A 26 -8.89 -2.45 3.82
C SER A 26 -7.48 -2.20 4.33
N SER A 27 -7.22 -2.62 5.57
CA SER A 27 -5.93 -2.46 6.26
C SER A 27 -5.19 -3.77 6.49
N GLY A 28 -3.87 -3.74 6.62
CA GLY A 28 -3.08 -4.94 6.93
C GLY A 28 -1.77 -4.66 7.63
N TYR A 29 -1.09 -5.72 8.05
CA TYR A 29 0.29 -5.68 8.49
C TYR A 29 1.19 -6.38 7.48
N LEU A 30 2.36 -5.82 7.23
CA LEU A 30 3.50 -6.53 6.65
C LEU A 30 4.53 -6.78 7.75
N VAL A 31 5.20 -7.91 7.66
CA VAL A 31 6.24 -8.31 8.58
C VAL A 31 7.58 -8.20 7.88
N HIS A 32 8.55 -7.56 8.50
CA HIS A 32 9.91 -7.51 7.96
C HIS A 32 10.88 -8.17 8.93
N LYS A 33 11.84 -8.93 8.41
CA LYS A 33 12.91 -9.51 9.20
C LYS A 33 13.96 -8.42 9.48
N ASP A 34 14.17 -8.14 10.76
CA ASP A 34 15.11 -7.17 11.33
C ASP A 34 16.43 -7.81 11.79
N GLU A 35 17.48 -7.01 12.00
CA GLU A 35 18.82 -7.51 12.35
C GLU A 35 18.83 -8.37 13.63
N VAL A 36 18.00 -8.04 14.61
CA VAL A 36 17.86 -8.80 15.87
C VAL A 36 17.38 -10.24 15.60
N SER A 37 16.54 -10.43 14.58
CA SER A 37 16.08 -11.76 14.17
C SER A 37 17.03 -12.48 13.21
N ASP A 38 18.06 -11.81 12.68
CA ASP A 38 19.16 -12.44 11.93
C ASP A 38 20.21 -13.07 12.86
N GLY A 39 20.41 -12.53 14.08
CA GLY A 39 21.40 -13.06 15.05
C GLY A 39 21.05 -14.42 15.67
N GLY A 40 19.79 -14.88 15.58
CA GLY A 40 19.32 -16.12 16.23
C GLY A 40 19.25 -17.36 15.33
N ASP A 41 19.23 -17.19 14.00
CA ASP A 41 18.89 -18.26 13.04
C ASP A 41 19.91 -18.42 11.91
N SER A 42 21.22 -18.56 12.20
CA SER A 42 22.12 -19.52 11.54
C SER A 42 23.59 -19.35 11.93
N ALA A 43 23.98 -19.88 13.09
CA ALA A 43 25.29 -20.53 13.18
C ALA A 43 25.13 -21.96 12.65
N CYS A 44 25.16 -22.15 11.32
CA CYS A 44 25.24 -23.50 10.75
C CYS A 44 26.12 -23.48 9.50
N CYS A 45 27.25 -24.19 9.61
CA CYS A 45 28.16 -24.63 8.55
C CYS A 45 28.76 -23.55 7.63
N TRP A 46 29.85 -22.93 8.08
CA TRP A 46 30.96 -22.43 7.24
C TRP A 46 30.53 -21.74 5.91
N GLY A 47 29.53 -20.86 5.95
CA GLY A 47 29.21 -19.96 4.84
C GLY A 47 28.63 -20.59 3.56
N LEU A 48 28.16 -21.86 3.58
CA LEU A 48 27.77 -22.60 2.35
C LEU A 48 26.27 -22.96 2.23
N CYS A 49 25.40 -22.52 3.15
CA CYS A 49 23.98 -22.88 3.10
C CYS A 49 23.11 -21.81 2.42
N GLU A 50 22.64 -22.14 1.21
CA GLU A 50 21.52 -21.48 0.54
C GLU A 50 20.26 -21.43 1.43
N GLY A 51 19.88 -20.23 1.87
CA GLY A 51 18.56 -19.90 2.43
C GLY A 51 18.31 -20.35 3.88
N THR A 52 18.03 -19.38 4.76
CA THR A 52 17.62 -19.67 6.14
C THR A 52 16.22 -20.30 6.14
N ARG A 53 16.12 -21.55 6.62
CA ARG A 53 14.86 -22.28 6.68
C ARG A 53 13.87 -21.56 7.60
N VAL A 54 12.69 -21.22 7.09
CA VAL A 54 11.61 -20.62 7.88
C VAL A 54 10.76 -21.72 8.49
N ARG A 55 10.59 -21.69 9.82
CA ARG A 55 9.88 -22.73 10.59
C ARG A 55 8.54 -22.27 11.14
N ASP A 56 8.37 -20.96 11.32
CA ASP A 56 7.24 -20.38 12.03
C ASP A 56 6.60 -19.25 11.23
N LEU A 57 5.36 -18.91 11.61
CA LEU A 57 4.61 -17.76 11.11
C LEU A 57 4.75 -16.58 12.09
N PRO A 58 4.53 -15.33 11.65
CA PRO A 58 4.20 -14.92 10.28
C PRO A 58 5.41 -14.95 9.33
N PHE A 59 5.16 -15.15 8.03
CA PHE A 59 6.20 -15.04 7.01
C PHE A 59 6.68 -13.59 6.84
N PRO A 60 7.99 -13.33 6.65
CA PRO A 60 8.50 -11.98 6.37
C PRO A 60 8.34 -11.60 4.89
N GLN A 61 7.84 -10.39 4.61
CA GLN A 61 7.59 -9.83 3.27
C GLN A 61 8.80 -9.08 2.68
N ASN A 62 9.84 -8.81 3.47
CA ASN A 62 11.16 -8.37 2.98
C ASN A 62 12.08 -9.54 2.59
N ARG A 63 11.53 -10.73 2.33
CA ARG A 63 12.26 -11.93 1.91
C ARG A 63 11.53 -12.60 0.73
N ILE A 64 12.31 -13.20 -0.15
CA ILE A 64 11.80 -14.09 -1.22
C ILE A 64 11.67 -15.49 -0.62
N LEU A 65 10.50 -16.11 -0.74
CA LEU A 65 10.24 -17.41 -0.13
C LEU A 65 10.21 -18.52 -1.19
N THR A 66 10.93 -19.60 -0.93
CA THR A 66 10.89 -20.82 -1.76
C THR A 66 10.20 -21.93 -0.99
N VAL A 67 9.04 -22.35 -1.47
CA VAL A 67 8.34 -23.55 -1.00
C VAL A 67 8.98 -24.77 -1.65
N ARG A 68 9.35 -25.77 -0.86
CA ARG A 68 9.89 -27.06 -1.32
C ARG A 68 9.06 -28.21 -0.76
N TYR A 69 8.63 -29.10 -1.64
CA TYR A 69 7.99 -30.37 -1.31
C TYR A 69 8.79 -31.51 -1.95
N SER A 70 8.85 -32.66 -1.30
CA SER A 70 9.54 -33.83 -1.85
C SER A 70 8.71 -35.06 -1.54
N GLU A 71 8.47 -35.86 -2.57
CA GLU A 71 7.73 -37.10 -2.48
C GLU A 71 8.70 -38.25 -2.76
N GLN A 72 8.67 -39.26 -1.90
CA GLN A 72 9.42 -40.50 -2.11
C GLN A 72 8.44 -41.55 -2.63
N GLN A 73 8.76 -42.13 -3.79
CA GLN A 73 8.05 -43.26 -4.36
C GLN A 73 9.06 -44.38 -4.62
N GLY A 74 9.14 -45.33 -3.68
CA GLY A 74 10.17 -46.37 -3.70
C GLY A 74 11.57 -45.77 -3.56
N GLU A 75 12.45 -46.07 -4.52
CA GLU A 75 13.82 -45.53 -4.58
C GLU A 75 13.90 -44.14 -5.24
N ASN A 76 12.82 -43.69 -5.91
CA ASN A 76 12.81 -42.42 -6.62
C ASN A 76 12.29 -41.29 -5.72
N SER A 77 13.01 -40.15 -5.72
CA SER A 77 12.57 -38.92 -5.07
C SER A 77 12.22 -37.85 -6.09
N SER A 78 10.98 -37.36 -6.06
CA SER A 78 10.55 -36.22 -6.87
C SER A 78 10.57 -34.94 -6.01
N HIS A 79 11.20 -33.89 -6.51
CA HIS A 79 11.32 -32.60 -5.82
C HIS A 79 10.52 -31.53 -6.56
N TYR A 80 9.66 -30.84 -5.83
CA TYR A 80 8.81 -29.76 -6.33
C TYR A 80 9.14 -28.48 -5.60
N SER A 81 9.20 -27.37 -6.33
CA SER A 81 9.44 -26.07 -5.72
C SER A 81 8.66 -24.95 -6.38
N ALA A 82 8.32 -23.93 -5.60
CA ALA A 82 7.74 -22.69 -6.08
C ALA A 82 8.38 -21.51 -5.36
N VAL A 83 8.78 -20.49 -6.12
CA VAL A 83 9.20 -19.20 -5.56
C VAL A 83 7.99 -18.32 -5.45
N VAL A 84 7.70 -17.83 -4.25
CA VAL A 84 6.45 -17.13 -3.91
C VAL A 84 6.68 -15.99 -2.93
N PHE A 85 5.69 -15.10 -2.87
CA PHE A 85 5.57 -14.09 -1.83
C PHE A 85 4.21 -14.28 -1.16
N PHE A 86 4.23 -14.47 0.16
CA PHE A 86 3.03 -14.55 0.97
C PHE A 86 2.71 -13.15 1.48
N ILE A 87 1.65 -12.53 0.98
CA ILE A 87 1.20 -11.21 1.42
C ILE A 87 -0.04 -11.39 2.30
N PRO A 88 -0.04 -10.96 3.57
CA PRO A 88 -1.19 -11.10 4.46
C PRO A 88 -2.46 -10.50 3.84
N VAL A 89 -3.59 -11.16 4.05
CA VAL A 89 -4.87 -10.67 3.55
C VAL A 89 -5.31 -9.43 4.34
N LEU A 90 -5.90 -8.45 3.66
CA LEU A 90 -6.47 -7.25 4.29
C LEU A 90 -7.56 -7.62 5.32
N ASP A 91 -7.74 -6.76 6.31
CA ASP A 91 -8.77 -6.82 7.34
C ASP A 91 -8.74 -8.07 8.22
N LYS A 92 -7.64 -8.82 8.17
CA LYS A 92 -7.39 -9.98 9.02
C LYS A 92 -6.14 -9.77 9.89
N PRO A 93 -6.17 -10.20 11.17
CA PRO A 93 -4.97 -10.24 11.98
C PRO A 93 -3.98 -11.27 11.42
N LEU A 94 -2.70 -11.10 11.71
CA LEU A 94 -1.65 -12.00 11.23
C LEU A 94 -1.83 -13.44 11.77
N SER A 95 -2.42 -13.59 12.96
CA SER A 95 -2.73 -14.88 13.57
C SER A 95 -3.75 -15.70 12.77
N SER A 96 -4.52 -15.06 11.87
CA SER A 96 -5.40 -15.78 10.95
C SER A 96 -4.64 -16.63 9.94
N ASN A 97 -3.35 -16.33 9.70
CA ASN A 97 -2.49 -17.00 8.72
C ASN A 97 -3.08 -17.02 7.29
N HIS A 98 -3.89 -16.03 6.93
CA HIS A 98 -4.44 -15.88 5.59
C HIS A 98 -3.52 -15.03 4.73
N TYR A 99 -3.17 -15.55 3.55
CA TYR A 99 -2.26 -14.87 2.62
C TYR A 99 -2.80 -14.93 1.19
N TYR A 100 -2.54 -13.85 0.44
CA TYR A 100 -2.42 -13.91 -1.01
C TYR A 100 -1.06 -14.52 -1.35
N VAL A 101 -1.04 -15.57 -2.18
CA VAL A 101 0.20 -16.25 -2.59
C VAL A 101 0.58 -15.80 -3.99
N VAL A 102 1.55 -14.90 -4.08
CA VAL A 102 2.02 -14.33 -5.36
C VAL A 102 3.09 -15.23 -5.98
N VAL A 103 2.98 -15.48 -7.28
CA VAL A 103 3.98 -16.22 -8.06
C VAL A 103 5.24 -15.35 -8.24
N GLY A 104 6.40 -15.83 -7.79
CA GLY A 104 7.66 -15.09 -7.83
C GLY A 104 8.54 -15.31 -9.05
N LYS A 105 8.34 -16.38 -9.83
CA LYS A 105 9.13 -16.72 -11.02
C LYS A 105 8.29 -17.39 -12.11
N GLY A 106 8.84 -17.44 -13.33
CA GLY A 106 8.20 -18.12 -14.48
C GLY A 106 7.23 -17.23 -15.27
N LYS A 107 6.41 -17.88 -16.11
CA LYS A 107 5.46 -17.21 -17.02
C LYS A 107 4.37 -16.44 -16.28
N ASP A 108 3.93 -16.97 -15.14
CA ASP A 108 2.86 -16.36 -14.33
C ASP A 108 3.39 -15.45 -13.21
N LYS A 109 4.68 -15.06 -13.26
CA LYS A 109 5.27 -14.13 -12.28
C LYS A 109 4.39 -12.88 -12.12
N GLY A 110 4.09 -12.54 -10.86
CA GLY A 110 3.26 -11.40 -10.48
C GLY A 110 1.77 -11.68 -10.41
N LYS A 111 1.30 -12.88 -10.79
CA LYS A 111 -0.09 -13.32 -10.59
C LYS A 111 -0.29 -13.98 -9.23
N ILE A 112 -1.54 -14.16 -8.84
CA ILE A 112 -1.93 -14.78 -7.57
C ILE A 112 -2.37 -16.22 -7.81
N TYR A 113 -1.84 -17.15 -7.03
CA TYR A 113 -2.38 -18.51 -7.02
C TYR A 113 -3.85 -18.50 -6.63
N THR A 114 -4.67 -19.26 -7.35
CA THR A 114 -6.12 -19.34 -7.14
C THR A 114 -6.48 -20.77 -6.76
N CYS A 115 -7.31 -20.92 -5.73
CA CYS A 115 -7.84 -22.21 -5.32
C CYS A 115 -8.84 -22.71 -6.35
N SER A 116 -8.79 -24.01 -6.65
CA SER A 116 -9.78 -24.68 -7.49
C SER A 116 -11.09 -24.86 -6.73
N LYS A 117 -12.18 -25.10 -7.46
CA LYS A 117 -13.48 -25.48 -6.91
C LYS A 117 -13.82 -26.92 -7.30
N GLU A 118 -14.97 -27.39 -6.84
CA GLU A 118 -15.52 -28.69 -7.26
C GLU A 118 -15.76 -28.76 -8.78
N GLU A 119 -16.17 -27.65 -9.41
CA GLU A 119 -16.34 -27.56 -10.87
C GLU A 119 -15.03 -27.78 -11.67
N ASP A 120 -13.86 -27.62 -11.03
CA ASP A 120 -12.56 -27.85 -11.64
C ASP A 120 -12.08 -29.31 -11.46
N MET A 121 -12.88 -30.19 -10.85
CA MET A 121 -12.51 -31.59 -10.67
C MET A 121 -12.84 -32.42 -11.92
N SER A 122 -11.89 -33.27 -12.33
CA SER A 122 -12.13 -34.31 -13.33
C SER A 122 -12.39 -35.64 -12.65
N THR A 123 -13.35 -36.40 -13.19
CA THR A 123 -13.56 -37.79 -12.79
C THR A 123 -12.72 -38.67 -13.71
N TRP A 124 -11.70 -39.35 -13.18
CA TRP A 124 -10.89 -40.29 -13.95
C TRP A 124 -10.62 -41.56 -13.13
N CYS A 125 -10.98 -42.73 -13.69
CA CYS A 125 -10.76 -44.07 -13.12
C CYS A 125 -11.12 -44.22 -11.63
N PHE A 126 -12.38 -43.98 -11.26
CA PHE A 126 -12.91 -44.10 -9.89
C PHE A 126 -12.30 -43.14 -8.85
N CYS A 127 -11.50 -42.16 -9.28
CA CYS A 127 -10.90 -41.14 -8.44
C CYS A 127 -11.35 -39.73 -8.89
N GLN A 128 -11.66 -38.85 -7.94
CA GLN A 128 -11.81 -37.42 -8.21
C GLN A 128 -10.42 -36.77 -8.20
N CYS A 129 -10.04 -36.18 -9.33
CA CYS A 129 -8.77 -35.47 -9.49
C CYS A 129 -9.04 -33.96 -9.55
N ILE A 130 -8.44 -33.22 -8.62
CA ILE A 130 -8.52 -31.76 -8.62
C ILE A 130 -7.58 -31.22 -9.69
N ASN A 131 -8.13 -30.56 -10.72
CA ASN A 131 -7.33 -29.83 -11.68
C ASN A 131 -7.03 -28.45 -11.12
N ASP A 132 -5.74 -28.13 -10.98
CA ASP A 132 -5.34 -26.84 -10.44
C ASP A 132 -5.66 -25.71 -11.41
N VAL A 133 -6.38 -24.70 -10.93
CA VAL A 133 -6.59 -23.45 -11.66
C VAL A 133 -5.25 -22.72 -11.81
N LYS A 134 -5.00 -22.17 -12.99
CA LYS A 134 -3.77 -21.40 -13.24
C LYS A 134 -3.80 -20.09 -12.43
N PRO A 135 -2.64 -19.59 -11.98
CA PRO A 135 -2.57 -18.28 -11.32
C PRO A 135 -3.22 -17.19 -12.18
N SER A 136 -3.96 -16.30 -11.53
CA SER A 136 -4.77 -15.26 -12.17
C SER A 136 -4.41 -13.85 -11.66
N PRO A 137 -4.74 -12.77 -12.40
CA PRO A 137 -4.57 -11.41 -11.92
C PRO A 137 -5.27 -11.18 -10.58
N PHE A 138 -4.72 -10.32 -9.72
CA PHE A 138 -5.30 -10.03 -8.42
C PHE A 138 -6.71 -9.45 -8.51
N ASP A 139 -7.63 -9.98 -7.70
CA ASP A 139 -8.93 -9.40 -7.40
C ASP A 139 -9.20 -9.51 -5.89
N HIS A 140 -9.23 -8.36 -5.21
CA HIS A 140 -9.48 -8.29 -3.76
C HIS A 140 -10.83 -8.88 -3.31
N ARG A 141 -11.79 -9.02 -4.23
CA ARG A 141 -13.12 -9.62 -3.97
C ARG A 141 -13.12 -11.14 -4.12
N ASN A 142 -12.08 -11.70 -4.74
CA ASN A 142 -11.99 -13.13 -5.02
C ASN A 142 -11.42 -13.88 -3.82
N ILE A 143 -12.32 -14.46 -3.01
CA ILE A 143 -11.95 -15.26 -1.83
C ILE A 143 -11.08 -16.49 -2.19
N TYR A 144 -11.18 -17.04 -3.41
CA TYR A 144 -10.37 -18.19 -3.83
C TYR A 144 -8.89 -17.83 -4.07
N GLN A 145 -8.54 -16.54 -4.12
CA GLN A 145 -7.13 -16.09 -4.14
C GLN A 145 -6.51 -16.03 -2.73
N GLN A 146 -7.28 -16.31 -1.68
CA GLN A 146 -6.82 -16.31 -0.30
C GLN A 146 -6.60 -17.75 0.18
N MET A 147 -5.45 -18.00 0.82
CA MET A 147 -5.12 -19.29 1.42
C MET A 147 -4.80 -19.14 2.90
N GLU A 148 -5.34 -20.04 3.71
CA GLU A 148 -4.93 -20.23 5.09
C GLU A 148 -3.69 -21.14 5.13
N ILE A 149 -2.61 -20.67 5.76
CA ILE A 149 -1.40 -21.46 5.96
C ILE A 149 -1.43 -22.08 7.36
N VAL A 150 -1.33 -23.41 7.41
CA VAL A 150 -1.39 -24.19 8.65
C VAL A 150 0.00 -24.72 8.99
N PRO A 151 0.66 -24.20 10.05
CA PRO A 151 1.96 -24.68 10.49
C PRO A 151 1.85 -25.99 11.27
N LYS A 152 2.84 -26.87 11.12
CA LYS A 152 3.00 -28.13 11.86
C LYS A 152 4.47 -28.51 12.00
N LYS A 153 5.05 -28.28 13.18
CA LYS A 153 6.44 -28.65 13.55
C LYS A 153 7.49 -28.17 12.53
N GLY A 154 7.50 -26.88 12.20
CA GLY A 154 8.49 -26.33 11.25
C GLY A 154 8.28 -26.72 9.79
N LYS A 155 7.05 -27.14 9.44
CA LYS A 155 6.57 -27.48 8.10
C LYS A 155 5.13 -26.95 7.96
N PHE A 156 4.60 -26.94 6.75
CA PHE A 156 3.31 -26.29 6.50
C PHE A 156 2.40 -27.13 5.58
N THR A 157 1.13 -26.75 5.56
CA THR A 157 0.13 -27.11 4.56
C THR A 157 -0.77 -25.88 4.33
N ALA A 158 -1.51 -25.83 3.24
CA ALA A 158 -2.43 -24.73 2.96
C ALA A 158 -3.85 -25.25 2.70
N LYS A 159 -4.83 -24.44 3.07
CA LYS A 159 -6.24 -24.61 2.74
C LYS A 159 -6.72 -23.38 1.98
N SER A 160 -7.79 -23.55 1.21
CA SER A 160 -8.53 -22.42 0.67
C SER A 160 -9.21 -21.66 1.81
N ALA A 161 -9.25 -20.33 1.73
CA ALA A 161 -10.11 -19.53 2.61
C ALA A 161 -11.59 -19.69 2.25
N ALA A 162 -11.89 -19.96 0.97
CA ALA A 162 -13.23 -20.32 0.52
C ALA A 162 -13.58 -21.73 1.02
N PRO A 163 -14.74 -21.95 1.69
CA PRO A 163 -15.11 -23.23 2.28
C PRO A 163 -15.17 -24.41 1.30
N ASP A 164 -15.51 -24.13 0.04
CA ASP A 164 -15.66 -25.06 -1.08
C ASP A 164 -14.42 -25.11 -1.98
N GLY A 165 -13.36 -24.38 -1.63
CA GLY A 165 -12.16 -24.28 -2.44
C GLY A 165 -11.07 -25.29 -2.05
N PHE A 166 -10.22 -25.60 -3.02
CA PHE A 166 -9.08 -26.50 -2.89
C PHE A 166 -7.79 -25.75 -3.24
N ALA A 167 -6.88 -25.63 -2.28
CA ALA A 167 -5.59 -24.99 -2.53
C ALA A 167 -4.81 -25.71 -3.65
N PRO A 168 -3.97 -25.00 -4.43
CA PRO A 168 -3.20 -25.63 -5.50
C PRO A 168 -2.32 -26.76 -4.98
N TRP A 169 -2.02 -27.74 -5.84
CA TRP A 169 -1.48 -29.05 -5.50
C TRP A 169 -0.28 -28.96 -4.57
N LEU A 170 0.70 -28.13 -4.90
CA LEU A 170 1.91 -27.97 -4.11
C LEU A 170 1.62 -27.51 -2.68
N PHE A 171 0.64 -26.62 -2.50
CA PHE A 171 0.32 -26.03 -1.19
C PHE A 171 -0.64 -26.90 -0.38
N ARG A 172 -1.57 -27.64 -1.01
CA ARG A 172 -2.45 -28.59 -0.30
C ARG A 172 -1.72 -29.85 0.19
N LYS A 173 -0.56 -30.17 -0.39
CA LYS A 173 0.30 -31.24 0.14
C LYS A 173 0.69 -30.93 1.59
N LYS A 174 0.82 -31.99 2.38
CA LYS A 174 1.28 -31.88 3.77
C LYS A 174 2.80 -31.78 3.79
N TYR A 175 3.33 -31.03 4.76
CA TYR A 175 4.74 -31.06 5.14
C TYR A 175 5.72 -30.38 4.16
N TRP A 176 5.26 -29.44 3.33
CA TRP A 176 6.19 -28.62 2.58
C TRP A 176 6.98 -27.68 3.51
N ARG A 177 8.19 -27.31 3.06
CA ARG A 177 9.15 -26.49 3.80
C ARG A 177 9.35 -25.15 3.10
N VAL A 178 9.72 -24.13 3.86
CA VAL A 178 9.98 -22.78 3.35
C VAL A 178 11.43 -22.40 3.60
N TYR A 179 12.03 -21.76 2.61
CA TYR A 179 13.37 -21.20 2.68
C TYR A 179 13.30 -19.72 2.30
N ALA A 180 13.94 -18.86 3.07
CA ALA A 180 13.98 -17.42 2.82
C ALA A 180 15.32 -17.01 2.20
N ALA A 181 15.24 -16.12 1.22
CA ALA A 181 16.39 -15.44 0.63
C ALA A 181 16.16 -13.92 0.66
N GLN A 182 17.26 -13.17 0.74
CA GLN A 182 17.22 -11.71 0.66
C GLN A 182 16.91 -11.27 -0.78
N PRO A 183 15.90 -10.42 -1.02
CA PRO A 183 15.73 -9.76 -2.30
C PRO A 183 16.81 -8.70 -2.52
N GLU A 184 17.30 -8.57 -3.74
CA GLU A 184 18.29 -7.57 -4.15
C GLU A 184 17.64 -6.22 -4.52
N ASN A 185 16.35 -6.23 -4.86
CA ASN A 185 15.68 -5.14 -5.55
C ASN A 185 14.79 -4.27 -4.66
N TYR A 186 14.60 -4.62 -3.38
CA TYR A 186 13.84 -3.80 -2.44
C TYR A 186 14.15 -4.12 -0.98
N SER A 187 13.88 -3.16 -0.09
CA SER A 187 13.88 -3.33 1.36
C SER A 187 12.60 -2.71 1.95
N LEU A 188 12.08 -3.30 3.03
CA LEU A 188 10.97 -2.71 3.78
C LEU A 188 11.52 -2.04 5.02
N SER A 189 10.98 -0.86 5.35
CA SER A 189 11.30 -0.11 6.56
C SER A 189 10.09 -0.02 7.49
N ASP A 190 10.27 0.61 8.65
CA ASP A 190 9.18 0.88 9.56
C ASP A 190 8.16 1.86 8.95
N ALA A 191 6.89 1.50 9.08
CA ALA A 191 5.73 2.21 8.57
C ALA A 191 4.60 1.98 9.57
N LEU A 192 4.48 2.87 10.55
CA LEU A 192 3.61 2.68 11.72
C LEU A 192 2.12 2.96 11.42
N GLY A 193 1.80 3.38 10.20
CA GLY A 193 0.47 3.85 9.84
C GLY A 193 0.32 5.35 10.03
N LEU A 194 -0.88 5.78 10.41
CA LEU A 194 -1.24 7.17 10.67
C LEU A 194 -0.79 7.59 12.08
N ASP A 195 -0.08 8.71 12.16
CA ASP A 195 0.17 9.40 13.41
C ASP A 195 -0.98 10.36 13.71
N ILE A 196 -1.93 9.91 14.55
CA ILE A 196 -3.11 10.69 14.96
C ILE A 196 -2.70 11.98 15.70
N ALA A 197 -1.62 11.93 16.49
CA ALA A 197 -1.18 13.08 17.26
C ALA A 197 -0.62 14.18 16.33
N LEU A 198 0.19 13.80 15.35
CA LEU A 198 0.67 14.73 14.32
C LEU A 198 -0.47 15.24 13.43
N ARG A 199 -1.37 14.35 12.97
CA ARG A 199 -2.52 14.76 12.13
C ARG A 199 -3.40 15.81 12.82
N SER A 200 -3.61 15.69 14.12
CA SER A 200 -4.41 16.63 14.93
C SER A 200 -3.76 18.02 15.10
N ARG A 201 -2.47 18.17 14.77
CA ARG A 201 -1.68 19.38 14.95
C ARG A 201 -1.19 19.90 13.59
N PRO A 202 -2.08 20.45 12.75
CA PRO A 202 -1.70 20.95 11.44
C PRO A 202 -0.64 22.04 11.58
N LEU A 203 0.26 22.11 10.59
CA LEU A 203 1.34 23.09 10.52
C LEU A 203 0.81 24.51 10.78
N LYS A 204 1.57 25.31 11.52
CA LYS A 204 1.29 26.74 11.65
C LYS A 204 1.74 27.45 10.37
N LEU A 205 1.09 28.58 10.04
CA LEU A 205 1.47 29.39 8.87
C LEU A 205 2.70 30.29 9.17
N ASP A 206 3.68 29.75 9.90
CA ASP A 206 4.85 30.46 10.42
C ASP A 206 6.00 30.46 9.37
N PHE A 207 5.69 30.90 8.16
CA PHE A 207 6.63 31.02 7.04
C PHE A 207 6.35 32.30 6.24
N PRO A 208 7.28 32.84 5.44
CA PRO A 208 6.99 34.00 4.61
C PRO A 208 5.95 33.73 3.49
N ILE A 209 5.12 34.71 3.12
CA ILE A 209 4.12 34.59 2.03
C ILE A 209 4.80 34.31 0.68
N THR A 210 6.04 34.75 0.48
CA THR A 210 6.81 34.56 -0.77
C THR A 210 7.43 33.18 -0.93
N VAL A 211 7.30 32.28 0.04
CA VAL A 211 7.82 30.94 -0.10
C VAL A 211 7.00 30.20 -1.16
N GLU A 212 7.67 29.74 -2.22
CA GLU A 212 7.05 28.93 -3.29
C GLU A 212 6.71 27.52 -2.78
N ASP A 213 7.63 26.89 -2.04
CA ASP A 213 7.44 25.56 -1.47
C ASP A 213 7.06 25.63 0.01
N THR A 214 5.75 25.62 0.28
CA THR A 214 5.27 25.65 1.66
C THR A 214 5.75 24.43 2.46
N PRO A 215 6.05 24.60 3.76
CA PRO A 215 6.46 23.48 4.61
C PRO A 215 5.41 22.38 4.61
N LYS A 216 5.89 21.13 4.60
CA LYS A 216 5.06 19.92 4.63
C LYS A 216 5.43 19.04 5.80
N SER A 217 4.44 18.36 6.36
CA SER A 217 4.62 17.43 7.47
C SER A 217 4.13 16.04 7.08
N ALA A 218 5.00 15.04 7.12
CA ALA A 218 4.60 13.65 6.91
C ALA A 218 3.94 13.12 8.19
N ILE A 219 2.66 12.78 8.10
CA ILE A 219 1.81 12.36 9.24
C ILE A 219 1.40 10.90 9.17
N GLY A 220 1.80 10.17 8.12
CA GLY A 220 1.51 8.76 8.03
C GLY A 220 2.39 8.06 7.01
N LYS A 221 2.67 6.78 7.24
CA LYS A 221 3.48 5.94 6.37
C LYS A 221 2.94 4.51 6.31
N TRP A 222 2.77 4.01 5.09
CA TRP A 222 2.36 2.63 4.79
C TRP A 222 3.11 2.08 3.58
N TYR A 223 2.92 0.79 3.32
CA TYR A 223 3.26 0.16 2.04
C TYR A 223 2.02 -0.38 1.33
N CYS A 224 2.13 -0.50 0.01
CA CYS A 224 1.13 -1.07 -0.87
C CYS A 224 1.77 -2.14 -1.76
N PRO A 225 1.41 -3.43 -1.62
CA PRO A 225 1.86 -4.47 -2.54
C PRO A 225 1.53 -4.13 -3.99
N PHE A 226 2.45 -4.43 -4.91
CA PHE A 226 2.36 -3.97 -6.30
C PHE A 226 1.03 -4.30 -6.97
N PHE A 227 0.43 -5.45 -6.69
CA PHE A 227 -0.79 -5.90 -7.36
C PHE A 227 -2.05 -5.10 -6.99
N PHE A 228 -2.00 -4.23 -5.97
CA PHE A 228 -3.05 -3.24 -5.69
C PHE A 228 -2.95 -2.00 -6.59
N VAL A 229 -1.87 -1.87 -7.35
CA VAL A 229 -1.61 -0.79 -8.31
C VAL A 229 -1.40 -1.43 -9.69
N LYS A 230 -2.06 -0.95 -10.73
CA LYS A 230 -1.81 -1.40 -12.11
C LYS A 230 -1.15 -0.27 -12.88
N GLU A 231 0.13 -0.40 -13.22
CA GLU A 231 0.78 0.51 -14.16
C GLU A 231 0.73 -0.04 -15.58
N ASN A 232 1.03 0.79 -16.58
CA ASN A 232 1.13 0.38 -17.98
C ASN A 232 2.39 -0.48 -18.25
N ARG A 233 2.46 -1.66 -17.65
CA ARG A 233 3.56 -2.64 -17.75
C ARG A 233 3.05 -4.03 -17.39
N SER A 234 3.82 -5.08 -17.72
CA SER A 234 3.44 -6.44 -17.34
C SER A 234 3.55 -6.66 -15.82
N PHE A 235 2.74 -7.57 -15.27
CA PHE A 235 2.85 -7.97 -13.85
C PHE A 235 4.27 -8.44 -13.47
N LYS A 236 4.94 -9.10 -14.42
CA LYS A 236 6.32 -9.57 -14.26
C LYS A 236 7.29 -8.41 -14.06
N GLU A 237 7.19 -7.37 -14.89
CA GLU A 237 8.04 -6.18 -14.80
C GLU A 237 7.72 -5.36 -13.56
N GLN A 238 6.43 -5.12 -13.28
CA GLN A 238 6.01 -4.35 -12.11
C GLN A 238 6.47 -5.01 -10.81
N MET A 239 6.27 -6.31 -10.66
CA MET A 239 6.75 -7.04 -9.48
C MET A 239 8.28 -6.97 -9.32
N SER A 240 9.02 -6.91 -10.43
CA SER A 240 10.48 -6.85 -10.40
C SER A 240 11.00 -5.46 -10.01
N ASN A 241 10.30 -4.40 -10.41
CA ASN A 241 10.77 -3.02 -10.24
C ASN A 241 10.13 -2.31 -9.04
N ALA A 242 8.91 -2.69 -8.68
CA ALA A 242 8.10 -2.00 -7.67
C ALA A 242 7.25 -3.01 -6.89
N MET A 243 7.89 -4.03 -6.29
CA MET A 243 7.21 -5.07 -5.48
C MET A 243 6.26 -4.48 -4.42
N PHE A 244 6.64 -3.33 -3.87
CA PHE A 244 5.79 -2.49 -3.04
C PHE A 244 5.85 -1.03 -3.53
N TYR A 245 4.86 -0.25 -3.16
CA TYR A 245 4.89 1.20 -3.20
C TYR A 245 4.95 1.70 -1.76
N GLU A 246 5.84 2.65 -1.48
CA GLU A 246 5.80 3.42 -0.25
C GLU A 246 4.69 4.48 -0.38
N ILE A 247 3.84 4.55 0.64
CA ILE A 247 2.78 5.56 0.75
C ILE A 247 3.13 6.47 1.92
N SER A 248 3.17 7.77 1.69
CA SER A 248 3.16 8.77 2.76
C SER A 248 1.92 9.66 2.68
N LEU A 249 1.39 10.05 3.84
CA LEU A 249 0.38 11.10 3.95
C LEU A 249 1.06 12.38 4.46
N GLU A 250 1.02 13.45 3.67
CA GLU A 250 1.61 14.74 3.98
C GLU A 250 0.51 15.79 4.26
N GLN A 251 0.70 16.66 5.25
CA GLN A 251 -0.12 17.86 5.48
C GLN A 251 0.59 19.10 4.96
N ILE A 252 -0.14 19.92 4.21
CA ILE A 252 0.38 21.11 3.50
C ILE A 252 -0.65 22.25 3.60
N TRP A 253 -0.18 23.48 3.72
CA TRP A 253 -1.00 24.68 3.50
C TRP A 253 -0.71 25.22 2.12
N GLU A 254 -1.63 25.02 1.18
CA GLU A 254 -1.43 25.47 -0.19
C GLU A 254 -2.01 26.87 -0.41
N GLN A 255 -1.23 27.77 -0.99
CA GLN A 255 -1.67 29.13 -1.30
C GLN A 255 -2.64 29.10 -2.49
N ILE A 256 -3.86 29.58 -2.28
CA ILE A 256 -4.92 29.64 -3.29
C ILE A 256 -5.19 31.07 -3.79
N TYR A 257 -4.70 32.06 -3.05
CA TYR A 257 -4.79 33.46 -3.42
C TYR A 257 -3.69 34.27 -2.70
N ALA A 258 -3.15 35.27 -3.39
CA ALA A 258 -2.21 36.23 -2.83
C ALA A 258 -2.47 37.63 -3.37
N LYS A 259 -2.24 38.66 -2.55
CA LYS A 259 -2.32 40.06 -2.95
C LYS A 259 -1.18 40.86 -2.33
N GLY A 260 -0.56 41.74 -3.12
CA GLY A 260 0.46 42.68 -2.65
C GLY A 260 -0.09 44.09 -2.55
N ASN A 261 0.42 44.85 -1.58
CA ASN A 261 0.15 46.27 -1.36
C ASN A 261 1.48 47.03 -1.24
N PHE A 262 2.24 47.07 -2.33
CA PHE A 262 3.59 47.63 -2.33
C PHE A 262 3.62 49.16 -2.40
N TYR A 263 2.54 49.78 -2.87
CA TYR A 263 2.42 51.23 -3.04
C TYR A 263 1.52 51.90 -1.99
N GLY A 264 0.94 51.12 -1.05
CA GLY A 264 0.10 51.63 0.03
C GLY A 264 -1.28 52.13 -0.43
N ASP A 265 -1.67 51.81 -1.65
CA ASP A 265 -2.89 52.22 -2.33
C ASP A 265 -4.03 51.20 -2.19
N CYS A 266 -3.75 49.99 -1.70
CA CYS A 266 -4.78 49.01 -1.46
C CYS A 266 -5.60 49.37 -0.22
N ALA A 267 -6.92 49.17 -0.32
CA ALA A 267 -7.81 49.23 0.83
C ALA A 267 -7.37 48.26 1.94
N ASN A 268 -7.79 48.55 3.18
CA ASN A 268 -7.61 47.64 4.32
C ASN A 268 -8.49 46.38 4.24
N VAL A 269 -9.19 46.17 3.12
CA VAL A 269 -10.06 45.03 2.88
C VAL A 269 -9.55 44.26 1.66
N VAL A 270 -9.47 42.94 1.79
CA VAL A 270 -9.15 42.03 0.70
C VAL A 270 -10.30 41.06 0.50
N GLU A 271 -10.86 41.09 -0.71
CA GLU A 271 -11.86 40.14 -1.17
C GLU A 271 -11.15 38.98 -1.89
N VAL A 272 -11.35 37.78 -1.37
CA VAL A 272 -10.89 36.53 -1.97
C VAL A 272 -12.07 35.92 -2.72
N ASN A 273 -11.90 35.67 -4.02
CA ASN A 273 -12.83 34.90 -4.85
C ASN A 273 -12.01 34.01 -5.77
N THR A 274 -11.81 32.76 -5.37
CA THR A 274 -11.04 31.76 -6.12
C THR A 274 -11.78 30.42 -6.12
N SER A 275 -11.54 29.58 -7.13
CA SER A 275 -12.11 28.23 -7.20
C SER A 275 -11.04 27.18 -6.94
N VAL A 276 -11.39 26.15 -6.18
CA VAL A 276 -10.47 25.09 -5.79
C VAL A 276 -11.13 23.73 -6.05
N GLN A 277 -10.41 22.84 -6.72
CA GLN A 277 -10.83 21.45 -6.86
C GLN A 277 -10.62 20.71 -5.55
N SER A 278 -11.66 20.09 -5.00
CA SER A 278 -11.63 19.31 -3.75
C SER A 278 -10.69 18.10 -3.80
N LYS A 279 -10.38 17.61 -5.01
CA LYS A 279 -9.48 16.49 -5.28
C LYS A 279 -8.61 16.80 -6.49
N ARG A 280 -7.30 16.53 -6.40
CA ARG A 280 -6.40 16.51 -7.57
C ARG A 280 -5.56 15.24 -7.58
N VAL A 281 -5.31 14.73 -8.77
CA VAL A 281 -4.47 13.54 -8.98
C VAL A 281 -3.36 13.90 -9.93
N THR A 282 -2.13 13.49 -9.61
CA THR A 282 -1.01 13.62 -10.55
C THR A 282 -0.32 12.30 -10.79
N VAL A 283 0.14 12.06 -12.02
CA VAL A 283 0.96 10.91 -12.43
C VAL A 283 2.29 11.45 -12.87
N ASN A 284 3.38 10.99 -12.24
CA ASN A 284 4.73 11.51 -12.48
C ASN A 284 4.82 13.05 -12.40
N GLY A 285 3.96 13.70 -11.59
CA GLY A 285 3.92 15.16 -11.44
C GLY A 285 2.97 15.90 -12.39
N GLU A 286 2.40 15.23 -13.39
CA GLU A 286 1.46 15.81 -14.34
C GLU A 286 0.00 15.51 -13.99
N VAL A 287 -0.92 16.42 -14.34
CA VAL A 287 -2.35 16.28 -14.00
C VAL A 287 -2.96 15.03 -14.63
N ALA A 288 -3.69 14.28 -13.81
CA ALA A 288 -4.44 13.10 -14.22
C ALA A 288 -5.92 13.23 -13.86
N VAL A 289 -6.76 12.62 -14.68
CA VAL A 289 -8.20 12.55 -14.47
C VAL A 289 -8.63 11.13 -14.14
N GLU A 290 -9.65 11.02 -13.28
CA GLU A 290 -10.32 9.76 -13.02
C GLU A 290 -11.04 9.28 -14.28
N ALA A 291 -10.84 8.02 -14.61
CA ALA A 291 -11.45 7.30 -15.72
C ALA A 291 -12.39 6.21 -15.17
N ALA A 292 -12.77 5.23 -15.99
CA ALA A 292 -13.72 4.19 -15.61
C ALA A 292 -13.19 3.27 -14.49
N ASP A 293 -14.10 2.78 -13.66
CA ASP A 293 -13.88 1.61 -12.79
C ASP A 293 -14.01 0.33 -13.62
N VAL A 294 -12.94 -0.45 -13.70
CA VAL A 294 -12.89 -1.71 -14.45
C VAL A 294 -12.14 -2.75 -13.63
N ASP A 295 -12.75 -3.92 -13.48
CA ASP A 295 -12.18 -5.08 -12.76
C ASP A 295 -11.81 -4.82 -11.29
N GLY A 296 -12.53 -3.94 -10.61
CA GLY A 296 -12.28 -3.60 -9.21
C GLY A 296 -11.11 -2.64 -8.99
N PHE A 297 -10.78 -1.85 -10.01
CA PHE A 297 -9.76 -0.81 -10.01
C PHE A 297 -10.34 0.48 -10.58
N VAL A 298 -10.07 1.60 -9.90
CA VAL A 298 -10.32 2.93 -10.43
C VAL A 298 -9.10 3.36 -11.24
N TRP A 299 -9.31 3.71 -12.50
CA TRP A 299 -8.24 4.14 -13.39
C TRP A 299 -8.06 5.65 -13.38
N PHE A 300 -6.81 6.10 -13.47
CA PHE A 300 -6.44 7.50 -13.62
C PHE A 300 -5.53 7.64 -14.82
N ALA A 301 -5.83 8.59 -15.70
CA ALA A 301 -5.10 8.81 -16.93
C ALA A 301 -4.55 10.23 -16.98
N ASN A 302 -3.27 10.35 -17.32
CA ASN A 302 -2.63 11.63 -17.59
C ASN A 302 -3.36 12.35 -18.74
N VAL A 303 -3.67 13.65 -18.54
CA VAL A 303 -4.45 14.44 -19.48
C VAL A 303 -3.72 14.67 -20.81
N VAL A 304 -2.40 14.83 -20.76
CA VAL A 304 -1.54 15.18 -21.91
C VAL A 304 -1.12 13.92 -22.65
N SER A 305 -0.43 13.00 -21.97
CA SER A 305 0.18 11.83 -22.59
C SER A 305 -0.84 10.74 -22.92
N ARG A 306 -1.93 10.60 -22.13
CA ARG A 306 -2.94 9.51 -22.12
C ARG A 306 -2.40 8.06 -22.08
N ARG A 307 -1.13 7.85 -22.40
CA ARG A 307 -0.37 6.60 -22.34
C ARG A 307 0.14 6.31 -20.93
N GLU A 308 0.28 7.36 -20.13
CA GLU A 308 0.59 7.27 -18.71
C GLU A 308 -0.71 7.21 -17.92
N SER A 309 -1.05 6.00 -17.49
CA SER A 309 -2.20 5.74 -16.64
C SER A 309 -1.83 4.74 -15.55
N PHE A 310 -2.60 4.76 -14.47
CA PHE A 310 -2.53 3.74 -13.45
C PHE A 310 -3.93 3.38 -12.94
N GLY A 311 -4.11 2.13 -12.54
CA GLY A 311 -5.28 1.66 -11.82
C GLY A 311 -4.96 1.53 -10.34
N LEU A 312 -5.82 2.04 -9.47
CA LEU A 312 -5.76 1.81 -8.03
C LEU A 312 -6.89 0.88 -7.61
N SER A 313 -6.56 -0.20 -6.91
CA SER A 313 -7.57 -1.13 -6.37
C SER A 313 -8.60 -0.38 -5.53
N LEU A 314 -9.88 -0.74 -5.68
CA LEU A 314 -10.97 -0.19 -4.88
C LEU A 314 -10.71 -0.28 -3.37
N ALA A 315 -10.04 -1.34 -2.90
CA ALA A 315 -9.67 -1.49 -1.49
C ALA A 315 -8.76 -0.34 -0.99
N VAL A 316 -7.78 0.07 -1.80
CA VAL A 316 -6.86 1.17 -1.44
C VAL A 316 -7.53 2.53 -1.65
N TRP A 317 -8.24 2.69 -2.76
CA TRP A 317 -8.95 3.93 -3.09
C TRP A 317 -10.03 4.29 -2.06
N ASN A 318 -10.91 3.33 -1.73
CA ASN A 318 -11.99 3.56 -0.78
C ASN A 318 -11.46 3.81 0.63
N ARG A 319 -10.36 3.17 1.01
CA ARG A 319 -9.68 3.45 2.27
C ARG A 319 -9.20 4.91 2.34
N MET A 320 -8.49 5.38 1.31
CA MET A 320 -8.03 6.78 1.28
C MET A 320 -9.19 7.75 1.43
N ARG A 321 -10.25 7.58 0.62
CA ARG A 321 -11.43 8.44 0.70
C ARG A 321 -12.08 8.39 2.08
N LEU A 322 -12.25 7.20 2.66
CA LEU A 322 -12.85 7.05 3.98
C LEU A 322 -12.05 7.77 5.08
N GLU A 323 -10.72 7.63 5.07
CA GLU A 323 -9.87 8.32 6.06
C GLU A 323 -9.87 9.84 5.89
N GLN A 324 -10.13 10.34 4.68
CA GLN A 324 -10.28 11.77 4.40
C GLN A 324 -11.68 12.28 4.79
N SER A 325 -12.73 11.52 4.45
CA SER A 325 -14.11 11.85 4.85
C SER A 325 -14.29 11.94 6.37
N ARG A 326 -13.58 11.09 7.14
CA ARG A 326 -13.56 11.17 8.61
C ARG A 326 -13.04 12.50 9.14
N GLU A 327 -12.13 13.15 8.42
CA GLU A 327 -11.60 14.48 8.76
C GLU A 327 -12.42 15.64 8.18
N GLY A 328 -13.61 15.34 7.65
CA GLY A 328 -14.54 16.31 7.09
C GLY A 328 -14.22 16.72 5.65
N TRP A 329 -13.38 15.97 4.92
CA TRP A 329 -13.26 16.13 3.47
C TRP A 329 -14.54 15.67 2.76
N VAL A 330 -14.95 16.41 1.72
CA VAL A 330 -16.11 16.08 0.88
C VAL A 330 -15.70 16.20 -0.58
N ASP A 331 -16.13 15.24 -1.40
CA ASP A 331 -15.92 15.25 -2.85
C ASP A 331 -16.94 16.20 -3.50
N ALA A 332 -16.65 17.51 -3.44
CA ALA A 332 -17.53 18.57 -3.93
C ALA A 332 -17.25 18.95 -5.39
N GLY A 333 -16.29 18.28 -6.06
CA GLY A 333 -15.80 18.72 -7.37
C GLY A 333 -15.03 20.03 -7.23
N GLU A 334 -15.50 21.08 -7.89
CA GLU A 334 -14.95 22.44 -7.82
C GLU A 334 -15.82 23.30 -6.89
N GLU A 335 -15.20 23.95 -5.90
CA GLU A 335 -15.89 24.81 -4.92
C GLU A 335 -15.24 26.19 -4.90
N ARG A 336 -16.07 27.24 -4.74
CA ARG A 336 -15.60 28.62 -4.60
C ARG A 336 -15.22 28.91 -3.15
N VAL A 337 -14.05 29.50 -2.97
CA VAL A 337 -13.61 30.07 -1.71
C VAL A 337 -13.80 31.59 -1.79
N GLU A 338 -14.88 32.04 -1.14
CA GLU A 338 -15.25 33.45 -1.04
C GLU A 338 -15.03 33.95 0.39
N ARG A 339 -14.21 34.99 0.56
CA ARG A 339 -13.92 35.60 1.87
C ARG A 339 -13.71 37.10 1.74
N VAL A 340 -14.08 37.82 2.78
CA VAL A 340 -13.74 39.24 2.94
C VAL A 340 -12.92 39.34 4.21
N GLU A 341 -11.67 39.78 4.07
CA GLU A 341 -10.71 39.84 5.18
C GLU A 341 -10.29 41.29 5.39
N GLU A 342 -10.49 41.78 6.60
CA GLU A 342 -10.12 43.14 7.01
C GLU A 342 -8.78 43.12 7.74
N PHE A 343 -7.88 44.01 7.36
CA PHE A 343 -6.60 44.18 8.03
C PHE A 343 -6.83 44.88 9.39
N GLY A 344 -6.54 44.17 10.47
CA GLY A 344 -6.75 44.62 11.85
C GLY A 344 -5.84 45.77 12.33
N GLY A 345 -4.98 46.32 11.47
CA GLY A 345 -4.15 47.49 11.75
C GLY A 345 -2.72 47.19 12.21
N GLY A 346 -1.87 48.19 12.09
CA GLY A 346 -0.44 48.19 12.42
C GLY A 346 0.22 49.49 11.92
N LEU A 347 1.28 49.95 12.58
CA LEU A 347 1.92 51.26 12.30
C LEU A 347 2.39 51.43 10.85
N ASN A 348 2.68 50.32 10.16
CA ASN A 348 3.28 50.32 8.82
C ASN A 348 2.34 49.79 7.71
N GLY A 349 1.04 49.63 8.00
CA GLY A 349 0.09 48.98 7.08
C GLY A 349 0.42 47.51 6.82
N TRP A 350 -0.15 46.94 5.76
CA TRP A 350 0.16 45.61 5.25
C TRP A 350 0.80 45.71 3.86
N LYS A 351 1.74 44.81 3.56
CA LYS A 351 2.43 44.71 2.27
C LYS A 351 1.98 43.48 1.49
N ARG A 352 1.62 42.39 2.16
CA ARG A 352 1.17 41.16 1.50
C ARG A 352 0.03 40.50 2.26
N PHE A 353 -0.84 39.87 1.51
CA PHE A 353 -1.93 39.04 1.98
C PHE A 353 -1.83 37.68 1.29
N GLY A 354 -2.02 36.60 2.05
CA GLY A 354 -2.08 35.24 1.52
C GLY A 354 -3.27 34.47 2.10
N CYS A 355 -3.98 33.76 1.24
CA CYS A 355 -5.05 32.83 1.60
C CYS A 355 -4.62 31.41 1.25
N TYR A 356 -4.79 30.49 2.19
CA TYR A 356 -4.29 29.13 2.12
C TYR A 356 -5.40 28.12 2.43
N VAL A 357 -5.45 27.04 1.67
CA VAL A 357 -6.31 25.89 1.95
C VAL A 357 -5.49 24.76 2.54
N PHE A 358 -6.07 24.04 3.49
CA PHE A 358 -5.45 22.85 4.07
C PHE A 358 -5.57 21.66 3.10
N VAL A 359 -4.44 21.00 2.84
CA VAL A 359 -4.36 19.86 1.92
C VAL A 359 -3.75 18.67 2.65
N GLU A 360 -4.38 17.51 2.52
CA GLU A 360 -3.76 16.23 2.84
C GLU A 360 -3.40 15.50 1.54
N ARG A 361 -2.12 15.24 1.34
CA ARG A 361 -1.56 14.65 0.12
C ARG A 361 -1.07 13.24 0.37
N TYR A 362 -1.64 12.26 -0.32
CA TYR A 362 -1.04 10.93 -0.41
C TYR A 362 0.00 10.92 -1.52
N VAL A 363 1.21 10.48 -1.20
CA VAL A 363 2.32 10.33 -2.14
C VAL A 363 2.66 8.85 -2.27
N PHE A 364 2.64 8.34 -3.50
CA PHE A 364 3.04 6.96 -3.81
C PHE A 364 4.40 6.96 -4.50
N LYS A 365 5.40 6.35 -3.86
CA LYS A 365 6.74 6.16 -4.42
C LYS A 365 6.99 4.69 -4.71
N ARG A 366 7.66 4.42 -5.82
CA ARG A 366 8.20 3.09 -6.12
C ARG A 366 9.40 2.82 -5.20
N MET A 367 9.83 1.56 -5.10
CA MET A 367 10.94 1.17 -4.21
C MET A 367 12.29 1.78 -4.59
N ASP A 368 12.45 2.27 -5.83
CA ASP A 368 13.60 3.04 -6.30
C ASP A 368 13.57 4.52 -5.85
N GLY A 369 12.53 4.93 -5.11
CA GLY A 369 12.33 6.30 -4.64
C GLY A 369 11.64 7.23 -5.65
N ILE A 370 11.42 6.77 -6.89
CA ILE A 370 10.78 7.56 -7.94
C ILE A 370 9.30 7.72 -7.64
N LEU A 371 8.80 8.96 -7.75
CA LEU A 371 7.39 9.27 -7.62
C LEU A 371 6.57 8.53 -8.68
N ALA A 372 5.52 7.81 -8.26
CA ALA A 372 4.56 7.22 -9.17
C ALA A 372 3.38 8.17 -9.42
N PHE A 373 2.69 8.56 -8.35
CA PHE A 373 1.52 9.42 -8.41
C PHE A 373 1.21 10.04 -7.05
N THR A 374 0.40 11.10 -7.04
CA THR A 374 -0.12 11.73 -5.83
C THR A 374 -1.62 11.94 -5.88
N PHE A 375 -2.24 11.99 -4.70
CA PHE A 375 -3.62 12.37 -4.51
C PHE A 375 -3.69 13.49 -3.48
N ASP A 376 -4.20 14.65 -3.90
CA ASP A 376 -4.44 15.79 -3.03
C ASP A 376 -5.90 15.85 -2.64
N PHE A 377 -6.17 15.87 -1.34
CA PHE A 377 -7.49 16.09 -0.76
C PHE A 377 -7.51 17.49 -0.16
N LEU A 378 -8.18 18.42 -0.85
CA LEU A 378 -8.25 19.82 -0.45
C LEU A 378 -9.46 20.01 0.46
N HIS A 379 -9.22 20.43 1.69
CA HIS A 379 -10.28 20.68 2.66
C HIS A 379 -10.75 22.13 2.52
N ASN A 380 -11.62 22.39 1.55
CA ASN A 380 -12.10 23.74 1.19
C ASN A 380 -12.70 24.55 2.35
N ARG A 381 -13.14 23.88 3.44
CA ARG A 381 -13.64 24.53 4.67
C ARG A 381 -12.55 24.85 5.70
N LYS A 382 -11.36 24.27 5.56
CA LYS A 382 -10.18 24.51 6.40
C LYS A 382 -9.27 25.51 5.69
N VAL A 383 -9.65 26.78 5.73
CA VAL A 383 -8.93 27.89 5.10
C VAL A 383 -8.33 28.79 6.17
N ARG A 384 -7.13 29.30 5.92
CA ARG A 384 -6.45 30.29 6.78
C ARG A 384 -5.88 31.43 5.95
N THR A 385 -5.85 32.59 6.55
CA THR A 385 -5.33 33.82 5.97
C THR A 385 -4.19 34.37 6.83
N LYS A 386 -3.29 35.12 6.21
CA LYS A 386 -2.27 35.89 6.94
C LYS A 386 -1.90 37.17 6.18
N TRP A 387 -1.41 38.12 6.96
CA TRP A 387 -0.93 39.41 6.51
C TRP A 387 0.56 39.54 6.86
N GLU A 388 1.33 40.19 6.01
CA GLU A 388 2.74 40.60 6.24
C GLU A 388 2.97 42.08 5.96
#